data_AF-A0ABC8RAP7-F1
#
_entry.id   AF-A0ABC8RAP7-F1
#
_cell.length_a   1.000
_cell.length_b   1.000
_cell.length_c   1.000
_cell.angle_alpha   90.00
_cell.angle_beta   90.00
_cell.angle_gamma   90.00
#
_symmetry.space_group_name_H-M   'P 1'
#
loop_
_entity.id
_entity.type
_entity.pdbx_description
1 polymer ?
#
loop_
_entity_poly.entity_id
_entity_poly.type
_entity_poly.pdbx_seq_one_letter_code
_entity_poly.pdbx_strand_id
1 'polypeptide(L)'
;MENSGPKPNAITFRHLSLGCLKAGLMKEALKTLNLGMDLTTTTSVRKSTPWLETTFSIFEIFTERGDVENGEKFFEELKKANYTWHTFVYNTLIKAYVFKARIYDPNLLRRMILGGSRPDSETYSLLRLVDQFQVGVLNMSFFKSLSISIFLLISLIFTSTHAATFDVRNNCPYTVWAAAVPGGGQRLDNGQTWQINVPAGTKQARIWPRTNCNFDGAGRGICQTGDCNGLLQCQGFGVPPNTLAEYALNQFNNLDFFDISLVDGFNVPLEFSPTSGGCQGIRCTADINGQCPNELKAPGGCNNPCTVFKTDQYCCNSGNCGPTDYSRFFKDRCPDAYSYPKDDQTSTFTCLGGGDYRVVFCP
;
A
#
# COMPACT_ATOMS: atom_id res chain seq x y z
N MET A 1 -18.88 -40.60 11.23
CA MET A 1 -20.12 -39.84 10.92
C MET A 1 -21.13 -40.65 10.12
N GLU A 2 -20.75 -41.70 9.38
CA GLU A 2 -21.67 -42.39 8.47
C GLU A 2 -22.67 -43.35 9.14
N ASN A 3 -22.40 -43.83 10.36
CA ASN A 3 -23.21 -44.93 10.92
C ASN A 3 -24.31 -44.51 11.91
N SER A 4 -24.40 -43.25 12.39
CA SER A 4 -25.45 -42.87 13.39
C SER A 4 -25.73 -41.36 13.61
N GLY A 5 -25.37 -40.45 12.69
CA GLY A 5 -25.50 -38.99 12.91
C GLY A 5 -26.13 -38.20 11.75
N PRO A 6 -26.28 -36.86 11.87
CA PRO A 6 -26.74 -36.00 10.78
C PRO A 6 -25.86 -36.19 9.54
N LYS A 7 -26.49 -36.34 8.37
CA LYS A 7 -25.75 -36.54 7.11
C LYS A 7 -24.86 -35.32 6.84
N PRO A 8 -23.54 -35.51 6.61
CA PRO A 8 -22.64 -34.42 6.26
C PRO A 8 -23.12 -33.69 4.99
N ASN A 9 -23.00 -32.36 5.00
CA ASN A 9 -23.27 -31.51 3.83
C ASN A 9 -21.98 -30.87 3.31
N ALA A 10 -22.04 -30.13 2.20
CA ALA A 10 -20.86 -29.49 1.60
C ALA A 10 -20.09 -28.57 2.57
N ILE A 11 -20.80 -27.89 3.49
CA ILE A 11 -20.20 -27.04 4.53
C ILE A 11 -19.36 -27.91 5.48
N THR A 12 -19.90 -29.05 5.90
CA THR A 12 -19.22 -30.01 6.78
C THR A 12 -17.90 -30.48 6.16
N PHE A 13 -17.94 -30.94 4.91
CA PHE A 13 -16.74 -31.40 4.20
C PHE A 13 -15.73 -30.28 3.98
N ARG A 14 -16.18 -29.05 3.68
CA ARG A 14 -15.29 -27.90 3.53
C ARG A 14 -14.55 -27.57 4.84
N HIS A 15 -15.25 -27.48 5.96
CA HIS A 15 -14.59 -27.22 7.25
C HIS A 15 -13.66 -28.37 7.68
N LEU A 16 -14.07 -29.62 7.47
CA LEU A 16 -13.22 -30.77 7.76
C LEU A 16 -11.94 -30.74 6.91
N SER A 17 -12.06 -30.40 5.62
CA SER A 17 -10.89 -30.28 4.74
C SER A 17 -9.95 -29.16 5.17
N LEU A 18 -10.48 -28.01 5.60
CA LEU A 18 -9.66 -26.93 6.14
C LEU A 18 -8.93 -27.37 7.42
N GLY A 19 -9.60 -28.13 8.30
CA GLY A 19 -8.98 -28.75 9.47
C GLY A 19 -7.81 -29.67 9.09
N CYS A 20 -8.02 -30.55 8.11
CA CYS A 20 -6.95 -31.41 7.58
C CYS A 20 -5.78 -30.60 6.98
N LEU A 21 -6.06 -29.54 6.22
CA LEU A 21 -5.03 -28.68 5.63
C LEU A 21 -4.17 -27.99 6.69
N LYS A 22 -4.80 -27.48 7.75
CA LYS A 22 -4.12 -26.86 8.90
C LYS A 22 -3.28 -27.87 9.69
N ALA A 23 -3.73 -29.13 9.75
CA ALA A 23 -2.98 -30.24 10.34
C ALA A 23 -1.88 -30.83 9.44
N GLY A 24 -1.70 -30.31 8.21
CA GLY A 24 -0.73 -30.83 7.24
C GLY A 24 -1.13 -32.13 6.54
N LEU A 25 -2.35 -32.62 6.76
CA LEU A 25 -2.90 -33.86 6.20
C LEU A 25 -3.44 -33.61 4.79
N MET A 26 -2.55 -33.40 3.82
CA MET A 26 -2.89 -32.99 2.45
C MET A 26 -3.76 -34.00 1.71
N LYS A 27 -3.43 -35.28 1.82
CA LYS A 27 -4.12 -36.35 1.09
C LYS A 27 -5.55 -36.50 1.59
N GLU A 28 -5.73 -36.44 2.91
CA GLU A 28 -7.01 -36.48 3.60
C GLU A 28 -7.84 -35.24 3.29
N ALA A 29 -7.22 -34.06 3.25
CA ALA A 29 -7.88 -32.82 2.87
C ALA A 29 -8.46 -32.89 1.44
N LEU A 30 -7.65 -33.29 0.46
CA LEU A 30 -8.09 -33.43 -0.94
C LEU A 30 -9.17 -34.49 -1.09
N LYS A 31 -9.05 -35.63 -0.41
CA LYS A 31 -10.10 -36.66 -0.38
C LYS A 31 -11.41 -36.09 0.19
N THR A 32 -11.32 -35.31 1.27
CA THR A 32 -12.47 -34.69 1.93
C THR A 32 -13.13 -33.62 1.07
N LEU A 33 -12.34 -32.80 0.36
CA LEU A 33 -12.85 -31.82 -0.62
C LEU A 33 -13.63 -32.50 -1.73
N ASN A 34 -13.10 -33.59 -2.28
CA ASN A 34 -13.77 -34.34 -3.35
C ASN A 34 -15.12 -34.93 -2.88
N LEU A 35 -15.19 -35.44 -1.65
CA LEU A 35 -16.46 -35.93 -1.07
C LEU A 35 -17.52 -34.83 -0.95
N GLY A 36 -17.10 -33.57 -0.72
CA GLY A 36 -18.00 -32.43 -0.62
C GLY A 36 -18.38 -31.79 -1.96
N MET A 37 -17.67 -32.08 -3.05
CA MET A 37 -17.78 -31.38 -4.32
C MET A 37 -19.09 -31.71 -5.07
N ASP A 38 -19.53 -32.96 -4.96
CA ASP A 38 -20.75 -33.47 -5.62
C ASP A 38 -22.04 -33.11 -4.87
N LEU A 39 -21.93 -32.45 -3.70
CA LEU A 39 -23.07 -32.03 -2.90
C LEU A 39 -23.63 -30.69 -3.37
N THR A 40 -24.94 -30.65 -3.57
CA THR A 40 -25.64 -29.43 -3.98
C THR A 40 -25.54 -28.33 -2.94
N THR A 41 -25.18 -27.13 -3.38
CA THR A 41 -25.04 -25.92 -2.55
C THR A 41 -25.76 -24.77 -3.21
N THR A 42 -26.54 -24.02 -2.44
CA THR A 42 -27.28 -22.86 -2.97
C THR A 42 -26.34 -21.69 -3.22
N THR A 43 -26.73 -20.80 -4.15
CA THR A 43 -26.00 -19.55 -4.42
C THR A 43 -25.88 -18.67 -3.18
N SER A 44 -26.90 -18.66 -2.31
CA SER A 44 -26.89 -17.93 -1.05
C SER A 44 -25.79 -18.44 -0.11
N VAL A 45 -25.62 -19.76 0.01
CA VAL A 45 -24.52 -20.35 0.80
C VAL A 45 -23.17 -19.98 0.19
N ARG A 46 -23.00 -20.10 -1.13
CA ARG A 46 -21.71 -19.80 -1.80
C ARG A 46 -21.28 -18.34 -1.71
N LYS A 47 -22.23 -17.42 -1.53
CA LYS A 47 -21.99 -15.98 -1.34
C LYS A 47 -21.96 -15.57 0.13
N SER A 48 -22.22 -16.49 1.06
CA SER A 48 -22.18 -16.19 2.49
C SER A 48 -20.74 -15.93 2.96
N THR A 49 -20.57 -14.99 3.88
CA THR A 49 -19.25 -14.67 4.46
C THR A 49 -18.50 -15.91 4.97
N PRO A 50 -19.11 -16.84 5.74
CA PRO A 50 -18.39 -18.02 6.23
C PRO A 50 -17.88 -18.93 5.12
N TRP A 51 -18.63 -19.03 4.01
CA TRP A 51 -18.20 -19.81 2.85
C TRP A 51 -17.00 -19.17 2.17
N LEU A 52 -17.04 -17.85 1.96
CA LEU A 52 -15.97 -17.10 1.30
C LEU A 52 -14.68 -17.08 2.14
N GLU A 53 -14.79 -16.89 3.45
CA GLU A 53 -13.64 -16.92 4.37
C GLU A 53 -12.99 -18.31 4.42
N THR A 54 -13.80 -19.38 4.47
CA THR A 54 -13.28 -20.75 4.44
C THR A 54 -12.63 -21.06 3.09
N THR A 55 -13.22 -20.57 1.99
CA THR A 55 -12.66 -20.71 0.64
C THR A 55 -11.33 -19.98 0.51
N PHE A 56 -11.24 -18.74 1.00
CA PHE A 56 -10.02 -17.95 1.00
C PHE A 56 -8.93 -18.59 1.88
N SER A 57 -9.29 -19.13 3.05
CA SER A 57 -8.35 -19.86 3.93
C SER A 57 -7.75 -21.09 3.25
N ILE A 58 -8.58 -21.87 2.54
CA ILE A 58 -8.13 -23.05 1.80
C ILE A 58 -7.21 -22.61 0.63
N PHE A 59 -7.65 -21.60 -0.12
CA PHE A 59 -6.88 -20.97 -1.19
C PHE A 59 -5.50 -20.53 -0.70
N GLU A 60 -5.44 -19.78 0.40
CA GLU A 60 -4.20 -19.28 1.00
C GLU A 60 -3.25 -20.45 1.33
N ILE A 61 -3.73 -21.49 2.01
CA ILE A 61 -2.89 -22.65 2.37
C ILE A 61 -2.30 -23.35 1.13
N PHE A 62 -3.08 -23.53 0.05
CA PHE A 62 -2.55 -24.10 -1.19
C PHE A 62 -1.50 -23.18 -1.82
N THR A 63 -1.79 -21.88 -1.89
CA THR A 63 -0.86 -20.90 -2.46
C THR A 63 0.44 -20.76 -1.67
N GLU A 64 0.39 -20.81 -0.34
CA GLU A 64 1.56 -20.75 0.55
C GLU A 64 2.51 -21.95 0.37
N ARG A 65 1.95 -23.09 -0.05
CA ARG A 65 2.67 -24.32 -0.38
C ARG A 65 3.15 -24.37 -1.84
N GLY A 66 2.79 -23.38 -2.65
CA GLY A 66 3.13 -23.34 -4.08
C GLY A 66 2.29 -24.26 -4.95
N ASP A 67 1.22 -24.83 -4.41
CA ASP A 67 0.25 -25.61 -5.15
C ASP A 67 -0.70 -24.67 -5.91
N VAL A 68 -0.16 -24.08 -6.98
CA VAL A 68 -0.87 -23.12 -7.84
C VAL A 68 -2.06 -23.78 -8.53
N GLU A 69 -1.97 -25.07 -8.86
CA GLU A 69 -3.07 -25.78 -9.53
C GLU A 69 -4.32 -25.83 -8.65
N ASN A 70 -4.18 -26.22 -7.38
CA ASN A 70 -5.31 -26.20 -6.46
C ASN A 70 -5.69 -24.77 -6.03
N GLY A 71 -4.70 -23.88 -5.89
CA GLY A 71 -4.95 -22.44 -5.65
C GLY A 71 -5.87 -21.82 -6.70
N GLU A 72 -5.61 -22.04 -7.99
CA GLU A 72 -6.42 -21.51 -9.10
C GLU A 72 -7.86 -22.05 -9.10
N LYS A 73 -8.09 -23.30 -8.67
CA LYS A 73 -9.45 -23.86 -8.53
C LYS A 73 -10.28 -23.07 -7.52
N PHE A 74 -9.69 -22.73 -6.36
CA PHE A 74 -10.37 -21.92 -5.34
C PHE A 74 -10.43 -20.44 -5.73
N PHE A 75 -9.43 -19.92 -6.45
CA PHE A 75 -9.47 -18.58 -7.01
C PHE A 75 -10.67 -18.39 -7.95
N GLU A 76 -10.92 -19.34 -8.85
CA GLU A 76 -12.10 -19.30 -9.74
C GLU A 76 -13.43 -19.44 -8.98
N GLU A 77 -13.45 -20.13 -7.83
CA GLU A 77 -14.62 -20.14 -6.94
C GLU A 77 -14.88 -18.75 -6.33
N LEU A 78 -13.84 -18.08 -5.81
CA LEU A 78 -13.92 -16.72 -5.28
C LEU A 78 -14.35 -15.71 -6.37
N LYS A 79 -13.85 -15.87 -7.59
CA LYS A 79 -14.20 -15.04 -8.74
C LYS A 79 -15.68 -15.17 -9.13
N LYS A 80 -16.22 -16.39 -9.15
CA LYS A 80 -17.66 -16.62 -9.40
C LYS A 80 -18.55 -15.98 -8.34
N ALA A 81 -18.05 -15.81 -7.12
CA ALA A 81 -18.73 -15.10 -6.05
C ALA A 81 -18.52 -13.58 -6.07
N ASN A 82 -17.76 -13.05 -7.06
CA ASN A 82 -17.32 -11.66 -7.13
C ASN A 82 -16.53 -11.22 -5.89
N TYR A 83 -15.77 -12.13 -5.26
CA TYR A 83 -14.94 -11.84 -4.08
C TYR A 83 -13.52 -11.40 -4.46
N THR A 84 -13.12 -11.58 -5.73
CA THR A 84 -11.80 -11.17 -6.25
C THR A 84 -11.62 -9.66 -6.39
N TRP A 85 -12.67 -8.86 -6.19
CA TRP A 85 -12.53 -7.39 -6.17
C TRP A 85 -11.55 -6.91 -5.08
N HIS A 86 -11.42 -7.68 -4.00
CA HIS A 86 -10.46 -7.44 -2.94
C HIS A 86 -9.02 -7.68 -3.41
N THR A 87 -8.18 -6.65 -3.31
CA THR A 87 -6.78 -6.67 -3.74
C THR A 87 -5.96 -7.80 -3.13
N PHE A 88 -6.16 -8.10 -1.84
CA PHE A 88 -5.42 -9.16 -1.14
C PHE A 88 -5.59 -10.54 -1.80
N VAL A 89 -6.72 -10.83 -2.45
CA VAL A 89 -6.94 -12.13 -3.13
C VAL A 89 -5.98 -12.30 -4.30
N TYR A 90 -5.79 -11.24 -5.09
CA TYR A 90 -4.81 -11.22 -6.18
C TYR A 90 -3.37 -11.19 -5.65
N ASN A 91 -3.07 -10.43 -4.59
CA ASN A 91 -1.73 -10.41 -3.98
C ASN A 91 -1.33 -11.81 -3.49
N THR A 92 -2.24 -12.56 -2.88
CA THR A 92 -2.00 -13.96 -2.48
C THR A 92 -1.74 -14.87 -3.69
N LEU A 93 -2.50 -14.72 -4.78
CA LEU A 93 -2.26 -15.49 -6.01
C LEU A 93 -0.89 -15.17 -6.62
N ILE A 94 -0.55 -13.88 -6.74
CA ILE A 94 0.73 -13.41 -7.27
C ILE A 94 1.87 -13.96 -6.40
N LYS A 95 1.74 -13.89 -5.07
CA LYS A 95 2.74 -14.49 -4.15
C LYS A 95 2.97 -15.98 -4.44
N ALA A 96 1.90 -16.72 -4.69
CA ALA A 96 1.96 -18.16 -5.00
C ALA A 96 2.76 -18.44 -6.27
N TYR A 97 2.38 -17.79 -7.37
CA TYR A 97 3.02 -17.94 -8.67
C TYR A 97 4.52 -17.64 -8.57
N VAL A 98 4.87 -16.58 -7.85
CA VAL A 98 6.19 -15.98 -7.91
C VAL A 98 7.15 -16.63 -6.92
N PHE A 99 6.77 -16.71 -5.64
CA PHE A 99 7.69 -17.13 -4.58
C PHE A 99 7.67 -18.63 -4.32
N LYS A 100 6.54 -19.27 -4.59
CA LYS A 100 6.32 -20.65 -4.18
C LYS A 100 6.44 -21.60 -5.37
N ALA A 101 5.76 -21.30 -6.47
CA ALA A 101 5.80 -22.11 -7.68
C ALA A 101 6.90 -21.70 -8.67
N ARG A 102 7.43 -20.47 -8.55
CA ARG A 102 8.41 -19.88 -9.49
C ARG A 102 7.93 -19.91 -10.95
N ILE A 103 6.63 -19.71 -11.15
CA ILE A 103 5.96 -19.65 -12.45
C ILE A 103 5.79 -18.18 -12.84
N TYR A 104 6.31 -17.82 -14.01
CA TYR A 104 6.10 -16.49 -14.60
C TYR A 104 4.79 -16.47 -15.39
N ASP A 105 3.82 -15.66 -14.95
CA ASP A 105 2.63 -15.32 -15.73
C ASP A 105 2.56 -13.80 -15.92
N PRO A 106 2.86 -13.27 -17.13
CA PRO A 106 2.85 -11.83 -17.40
C PRO A 106 1.44 -11.23 -17.35
N ASN A 107 0.40 -12.07 -17.35
CA ASN A 107 -0.98 -11.60 -17.38
C ASN A 107 -1.56 -11.39 -15.99
N LEU A 108 -0.85 -11.68 -14.89
CA LEU A 108 -1.40 -11.57 -13.53
C LEU A 108 -1.93 -10.17 -13.21
N LEU A 109 -1.18 -9.12 -13.56
CA LEU A 109 -1.62 -7.74 -13.39
C LEU A 109 -2.87 -7.43 -14.24
N ARG A 110 -2.88 -7.91 -15.49
CA ARG A 110 -4.04 -7.74 -16.39
C ARG A 110 -5.27 -8.49 -15.87
N ARG A 111 -5.08 -9.71 -15.35
CA ARG A 111 -6.14 -10.53 -14.71
C ARG A 111 -6.73 -9.81 -13.50
N MET A 112 -5.91 -9.10 -12.74
CA MET A 112 -6.35 -8.28 -11.59
C MET A 112 -7.24 -7.12 -12.03
N ILE A 113 -6.76 -6.32 -12.98
CA ILE A 113 -7.49 -5.15 -13.50
C ILE A 113 -8.82 -5.58 -14.15
N LEU A 114 -8.80 -6.60 -15.00
CA LEU A 114 -10.02 -7.12 -15.65
C LEU A 114 -10.97 -7.80 -14.67
N GLY A 115 -10.48 -8.25 -13.52
CA GLY A 115 -11.29 -8.77 -12.42
C GLY A 115 -11.91 -7.70 -11.52
N GLY A 116 -11.74 -6.42 -11.84
CA GLY A 116 -12.31 -5.29 -11.10
C GLY A 116 -11.54 -4.91 -9.84
N SER A 117 -10.34 -5.48 -9.62
CA SER A 117 -9.50 -5.14 -8.48
C SER A 117 -8.44 -4.10 -8.89
N ARG A 118 -8.15 -3.16 -7.99
CA ARG A 118 -7.13 -2.12 -8.21
C ARG A 118 -5.80 -2.56 -7.59
N PRO A 119 -4.72 -2.64 -8.38
CA PRO A 119 -3.36 -2.88 -7.88
C PRO A 119 -2.98 -1.87 -6.79
N ASP A 120 -2.40 -2.37 -5.70
CA ASP A 120 -1.86 -1.58 -4.59
C ASP A 120 -0.32 -1.64 -4.55
N SER A 121 0.27 -0.94 -3.58
CA SER A 121 1.72 -0.90 -3.38
C SER A 121 2.34 -2.29 -3.20
N GLU A 122 1.62 -3.22 -2.56
CA GLU A 122 2.02 -4.62 -2.39
C GLU A 122 1.99 -5.37 -3.73
N THR A 123 0.94 -5.21 -4.54
CA THR A 123 0.80 -5.80 -5.87
C THR A 123 2.04 -5.51 -6.71
N TYR A 124 2.43 -4.24 -6.79
CA TYR A 124 3.58 -3.81 -7.58
C TYR A 124 4.92 -4.27 -6.99
N SER A 125 5.02 -4.35 -5.66
CA SER A 125 6.19 -4.91 -4.98
C SER A 125 6.40 -6.39 -5.30
N LEU A 126 5.31 -7.16 -5.34
CA LEU A 126 5.32 -8.57 -5.72
C LEU A 126 5.69 -8.75 -7.20
N LEU A 127 5.07 -7.98 -8.09
CA LEU A 127 5.34 -8.00 -9.53
C LEU A 127 6.80 -7.66 -9.87
N ARG A 128 7.42 -6.72 -9.16
CA ARG A 128 8.84 -6.40 -9.34
C ARG A 128 9.77 -7.59 -9.03
N LEU A 129 9.44 -8.38 -8.02
CA LEU A 129 10.24 -9.55 -7.67
C LEU A 129 10.14 -10.62 -8.77
N VAL A 130 9.01 -10.70 -9.48
CA VAL A 130 8.79 -11.54 -10.68
C VAL A 130 9.79 -11.23 -11.78
N ASP A 131 9.95 -9.94 -12.09
CA ASP A 131 10.84 -9.48 -13.16
C ASP A 131 12.32 -9.74 -12.82
N GLN A 132 12.69 -9.64 -11.53
CA GLN A 132 14.03 -9.99 -11.07
C GLN A 132 14.34 -11.50 -11.21
N PHE A 133 13.35 -12.37 -10.98
CA PHE A 133 13.50 -13.81 -11.22
C PHE A 133 13.70 -14.13 -12.71
N GLN A 134 13.11 -13.37 -13.64
CA GLN A 134 13.31 -13.56 -15.08
C GLN A 134 14.77 -13.29 -15.51
N VAL A 135 15.40 -12.25 -14.96
CA VAL A 135 16.80 -11.90 -15.24
C VAL A 135 17.78 -12.95 -14.70
N GLY A 136 17.47 -13.56 -13.55
CA GLY A 136 18.26 -14.64 -12.97
C GLY A 136 18.28 -15.93 -13.80
N VAL A 137 17.15 -16.28 -14.44
CA VAL A 137 17.04 -17.48 -15.28
C VAL A 137 17.70 -17.28 -16.66
N LEU A 138 17.63 -16.07 -17.23
CA LEU A 138 18.30 -15.73 -18.48
C LEU A 138 19.85 -15.64 -18.34
N ASN A 139 20.36 -15.34 -17.14
CA ASN A 139 21.81 -15.27 -16.88
C ASN A 139 22.52 -16.63 -16.83
N MET A 140 21.81 -17.75 -16.68
CA MET A 140 22.43 -19.09 -16.61
C MET A 140 22.74 -19.71 -17.98
N SER A 141 22.30 -19.12 -19.10
CA SER A 141 22.55 -19.65 -20.44
C SER A 141 23.55 -18.86 -21.29
N PHE A 142 24.01 -17.69 -20.83
CA PHE A 142 24.75 -16.74 -21.68
C PHE A 142 26.24 -16.51 -21.34
N PHE A 143 26.80 -17.17 -20.33
CA PHE A 143 28.23 -17.03 -19.99
C PHE A 143 29.09 -18.20 -20.49
N LYS A 144 29.20 -18.33 -21.81
CA LYS A 144 30.38 -18.92 -22.43
C LYS A 144 30.78 -18.06 -23.63
N SER A 145 31.93 -17.40 -23.50
CA SER A 145 32.59 -16.55 -24.49
C SER A 145 32.02 -15.14 -24.63
N LEU A 146 32.58 -14.16 -23.91
CA LEU A 146 32.63 -12.81 -24.44
C LEU A 146 33.81 -12.00 -23.88
N SER A 147 34.51 -11.36 -24.81
CA SER A 147 35.80 -10.68 -24.66
C SER A 147 35.74 -9.41 -23.80
N ILE A 148 36.88 -9.04 -23.24
CA ILE A 148 37.15 -7.90 -22.34
C ILE A 148 36.64 -6.55 -22.89
N SER A 149 36.38 -6.45 -24.20
CA SER A 149 35.84 -5.25 -24.86
C SER A 149 34.42 -4.83 -24.45
N ILE A 150 33.62 -5.69 -23.80
CA ILE A 150 32.24 -5.36 -23.37
C ILE A 150 32.19 -4.57 -22.06
N PHE A 151 33.22 -4.66 -21.21
CA PHE A 151 33.27 -3.89 -19.97
C PHE A 151 33.30 -2.38 -20.22
N LEU A 152 33.85 -1.92 -21.35
CA LEU A 152 33.85 -0.50 -21.75
C LEU A 152 32.50 -0.02 -22.31
N LEU A 153 31.66 -0.93 -22.84
CA LEU A 153 30.33 -0.59 -23.34
C LEU A 153 29.28 -0.55 -22.22
N ILE A 154 29.43 -1.39 -21.18
CA ILE A 154 28.56 -1.39 -20.00
C ILE A 154 28.72 -0.08 -19.19
N SER A 155 29.90 0.52 -19.16
CA SER A 155 30.11 1.84 -18.53
C SER A 155 29.49 3.01 -19.32
N LEU A 156 28.99 2.78 -20.54
CA LEU A 156 28.23 3.77 -21.34
C LEU A 156 26.71 3.61 -21.20
N ILE A 157 26.24 2.56 -20.52
CA ILE A 157 24.83 2.40 -20.14
C ILE A 157 24.65 2.89 -18.70
N PHE A 158 25.13 4.09 -18.39
CA PHE A 158 24.52 4.83 -17.29
C PHE A 158 23.19 5.35 -17.82
N THR A 159 22.10 4.62 -17.53
CA THR A 159 20.77 5.23 -17.56
C THR A 159 20.85 6.42 -16.61
N SER A 160 20.89 7.64 -17.13
CA SER A 160 20.81 8.84 -16.31
C SER A 160 19.44 8.83 -15.62
N THR A 161 19.39 8.31 -14.39
CA THR A 161 18.19 8.36 -13.56
C THR A 161 18.01 9.81 -13.15
N HIS A 162 17.11 10.52 -13.82
CA HIS A 162 16.77 11.89 -13.43
C HIS A 162 16.19 11.87 -12.01
N ALA A 163 16.80 12.65 -11.11
CA ALA A 163 16.21 12.92 -9.80
C ALA A 163 14.96 13.79 -10.01
N ALA A 164 13.88 13.49 -9.29
CA ALA A 164 12.70 14.33 -9.29
C ALA A 164 12.94 15.54 -8.39
N THR A 165 12.50 16.70 -8.85
CA THR A 165 12.52 17.93 -8.05
C THR A 165 11.17 18.12 -7.38
N PHE A 166 11.17 18.34 -6.07
CA PHE A 166 10.00 18.74 -5.33
C PHE A 166 10.14 20.20 -4.91
N ASP A 167 9.22 21.04 -5.32
CA ASP A 167 9.07 22.42 -4.85
C ASP A 167 8.09 22.46 -3.67
N VAL A 168 8.60 22.63 -2.46
CA VAL A 168 7.80 22.71 -1.23
C VAL A 168 7.54 24.17 -0.90
N ARG A 169 6.28 24.59 -0.92
CA ARG A 169 5.87 25.98 -0.75
C ARG A 169 4.99 26.16 0.49
N ASN A 170 5.28 27.21 1.26
CA ASN A 170 4.39 27.64 2.34
C ASN A 170 3.48 28.79 1.87
N ASN A 171 2.18 28.53 1.68
CA ASN A 171 1.17 29.56 1.47
C ASN A 171 0.39 29.91 2.76
N CYS A 172 0.67 29.24 3.88
CA CYS A 172 -0.01 29.49 5.13
C CYS A 172 0.29 30.91 5.64
N PRO A 173 -0.66 31.58 6.31
CA PRO A 173 -0.46 32.92 6.88
C PRO A 173 0.48 32.93 8.10
N TYR A 174 1.20 31.83 8.35
CA TYR A 174 2.11 31.62 9.46
C TYR A 174 3.33 30.81 8.99
N THR A 175 4.43 30.91 9.74
CA THR A 175 5.63 30.12 9.50
C THR A 175 5.34 28.62 9.72
N VAL A 176 5.86 27.79 8.83
CA VAL A 176 5.93 26.33 9.00
C VAL A 176 7.37 25.87 8.90
N TRP A 177 7.67 24.73 9.47
CA TRP A 177 8.96 24.06 9.31
C TRP A 177 8.73 22.83 8.45
N ALA A 178 8.92 22.98 7.15
CA ALA A 178 8.86 21.86 6.21
C ALA A 178 9.82 20.76 6.65
N ALA A 179 9.40 19.52 6.47
CA ALA A 179 10.18 18.33 6.75
C ALA A 179 10.04 17.35 5.58
N ALA A 180 11.12 16.64 5.29
CA ALA A 180 11.13 15.60 4.30
C ALA A 180 12.06 14.45 4.69
N VAL A 181 11.65 13.22 4.43
CA VAL A 181 12.50 12.03 4.52
C VAL A 181 12.35 11.26 3.21
N PRO A 182 13.40 11.19 2.37
CA PRO A 182 14.67 11.91 2.49
C PRO A 182 14.52 13.43 2.23
N GLY A 183 15.40 14.25 2.81
CA GLY A 183 15.50 15.68 2.49
C GLY A 183 15.88 16.58 3.67
N GLY A 184 15.51 16.21 4.90
CA GLY A 184 15.80 16.98 6.10
C GLY A 184 14.65 17.91 6.47
N GLY A 185 14.92 19.20 6.68
CA GLY A 185 13.87 20.18 6.95
C GLY A 185 14.32 21.63 6.82
N GLN A 186 13.37 22.52 6.59
CA GLN A 186 13.62 23.95 6.37
C GLN A 186 12.51 24.81 6.97
N ARG A 187 12.88 25.90 7.64
CA ARG A 187 11.94 26.93 8.08
C ARG A 187 11.46 27.70 6.85
N LEU A 188 10.14 27.78 6.66
CA LEU A 188 9.49 28.51 5.57
C LEU A 188 8.49 29.52 6.14
N ASP A 189 8.79 30.80 5.97
CA ASP A 189 7.82 31.89 6.16
C ASP A 189 6.78 31.90 5.03
N ASN A 190 5.73 32.71 5.19
CA ASN A 190 4.70 32.87 4.17
C ASN A 190 5.32 33.26 2.81
N GLY A 191 4.96 32.51 1.78
CA GLY A 191 5.43 32.70 0.41
C GLY A 191 6.79 32.09 0.09
N GLN A 192 7.53 31.57 1.08
CA GLN A 192 8.83 30.94 0.85
C GLN A 192 8.71 29.52 0.29
N THR A 193 9.74 29.11 -0.44
CA THR A 193 9.86 27.78 -1.06
C THR A 193 11.14 27.07 -0.64
N TRP A 194 11.11 25.75 -0.73
CA TRP A 194 12.25 24.86 -0.52
C TRP A 194 12.24 23.78 -1.60
N GLN A 195 13.33 23.69 -2.34
CA GLN A 195 13.50 22.66 -3.35
C GLN A 195 14.29 21.48 -2.77
N ILE A 196 13.78 20.27 -2.97
CA ILE A 196 14.50 19.03 -2.67
C ILE A 196 14.62 18.18 -3.93
N ASN A 197 15.81 17.65 -4.15
CA ASN A 197 16.08 16.71 -5.24
C ASN A 197 16.07 15.30 -4.68
N VAL A 198 15.19 14.47 -5.21
CA VAL A 198 14.97 13.11 -4.69
C VAL A 198 15.36 12.11 -5.77
N PRO A 199 16.31 11.20 -5.51
CA PRO A 199 16.73 10.20 -6.49
C PRO A 199 15.55 9.33 -6.96
N ALA A 200 15.56 8.98 -8.26
CA ALA A 200 14.65 7.97 -8.78
C ALA A 200 14.82 6.65 -8.02
N GLY A 201 13.73 5.92 -7.80
CA GLY A 201 13.73 4.67 -7.04
C GLY A 201 13.53 4.85 -5.53
N THR A 202 13.55 6.09 -5.01
CA THR A 202 13.19 6.41 -3.62
C THR A 202 11.80 5.85 -3.26
N LYS A 203 11.66 5.29 -2.05
CA LYS A 203 10.41 4.69 -1.52
C LYS A 203 10.19 5.13 -0.09
N GLN A 204 8.95 4.93 0.40
CA GLN A 204 8.57 5.25 1.79
C GLN A 204 8.95 6.69 2.17
N ALA A 205 8.84 7.60 1.19
CA ALA A 205 9.25 8.97 1.36
C ALA A 205 8.07 9.83 1.76
N ARG A 206 8.34 10.85 2.58
CA ARG A 206 7.33 11.72 3.15
C ARG A 206 7.80 13.17 3.09
N ILE A 207 6.88 14.07 2.79
CA ILE A 207 7.00 15.52 3.02
C ILE A 207 5.83 15.94 3.92
N TRP A 208 6.10 16.72 4.97
CA TRP A 208 5.06 17.21 5.85
C TRP A 208 5.39 18.59 6.45
N PRO A 209 4.37 19.38 6.81
CA PRO A 209 4.54 20.62 7.55
C PRO A 209 4.62 20.35 9.05
N ARG A 210 5.50 21.08 9.74
CA ARG A 210 5.55 21.16 11.21
C ARG A 210 5.17 22.55 11.66
N THR A 211 4.48 22.65 12.79
CA THR A 211 3.94 23.92 13.30
C THR A 211 4.47 24.27 14.68
N ASN A 212 4.52 25.57 14.95
CA ASN A 212 4.89 26.14 16.25
C ASN A 212 6.19 25.53 16.82
N CYS A 213 7.25 25.56 16.01
CA CYS A 213 8.54 25.01 16.38
C CYS A 213 9.45 26.08 17.00
N ASN A 214 10.33 25.64 17.89
CA ASN A 214 11.43 26.43 18.39
C ASN A 214 12.72 25.61 18.33
N PHE A 215 13.74 26.13 17.64
CA PHE A 215 15.04 25.47 17.47
C PHE A 215 16.18 26.39 17.93
N ASP A 216 17.21 25.81 18.54
CA ASP A 216 18.47 26.49 18.82
C ASP A 216 19.32 26.66 17.55
N GLY A 217 20.47 27.32 17.69
CA GLY A 217 21.42 27.53 16.58
C GLY A 217 22.05 26.24 16.03
N ALA A 218 21.94 25.12 16.74
CA ALA A 218 22.38 23.80 16.28
C ALA A 218 21.23 23.01 15.61
N GLY A 219 20.05 23.61 15.47
CA GLY A 219 18.88 22.97 14.88
C GLY A 219 18.23 21.93 15.79
N ARG A 220 18.39 22.03 17.11
CA ARG A 220 17.72 21.17 18.10
C ARG A 220 16.63 21.91 18.83
N GLY A 221 15.52 21.25 19.11
CA GLY A 221 14.32 21.95 19.55
C GLY A 221 13.11 21.05 19.68
N ILE A 222 11.93 21.66 19.52
CA ILE A 222 10.65 20.94 19.53
C ILE A 222 9.63 21.65 18.64
N CYS A 223 8.80 20.87 17.96
CA CYS A 223 7.59 21.32 17.27
C CYS A 223 6.33 20.87 18.00
N GLN A 224 5.25 21.65 17.91
CA GLN A 224 3.96 21.26 18.47
C GLN A 224 3.31 20.11 17.67
N THR A 225 3.44 20.12 16.35
CA THR A 225 2.96 19.05 15.46
C THR A 225 4.04 18.62 14.48
N GLY A 226 4.09 17.32 14.16
CA GLY A 226 5.03 16.76 13.19
C GLY A 226 6.49 16.74 13.63
N ASP A 227 6.78 16.89 14.92
CA ASP A 227 8.15 16.89 15.44
C ASP A 227 8.90 15.61 15.06
N CYS A 228 10.15 15.73 14.61
CA CYS A 228 10.95 14.61 14.14
C CYS A 228 12.17 14.38 15.03
N ASN A 229 11.91 14.04 16.30
CA ASN A 229 12.90 13.80 17.35
C ASN A 229 13.69 15.07 17.72
N GLY A 230 13.01 16.22 17.73
CA GLY A 230 13.55 17.51 18.12
C GLY A 230 14.59 18.07 17.15
N LEU A 231 14.64 17.61 15.90
CA LEU A 231 15.62 18.04 14.90
C LEU A 231 14.98 18.97 13.85
N LEU A 232 15.67 20.05 13.49
CA LEU A 232 15.31 20.86 12.33
C LEU A 232 15.47 20.04 11.04
N GLN A 233 16.58 19.32 10.93
CA GLN A 233 16.90 18.42 9.81
C GLN A 233 16.43 17.00 10.13
N CYS A 234 15.20 16.67 9.73
CA CYS A 234 14.60 15.37 10.04
C CYS A 234 15.40 14.19 9.44
N GLN A 235 15.63 13.16 10.26
CA GLN A 235 16.24 11.88 9.86
C GLN A 235 15.25 10.71 9.93
N GLY A 236 14.04 10.97 10.42
CA GLY A 236 12.96 10.02 10.58
C GLY A 236 11.61 10.73 10.52
N PHE A 237 10.53 9.97 10.56
CA PHE A 237 9.18 10.51 10.43
C PHE A 237 8.76 11.33 11.65
N GLY A 238 7.84 12.27 11.41
CA GLY A 238 7.32 13.15 12.46
C GLY A 238 6.25 12.49 13.33
N VAL A 239 6.09 12.99 14.55
CA VAL A 239 5.05 12.57 15.48
C VAL A 239 3.68 13.16 15.07
N PRO A 240 2.61 12.33 14.98
CA PRO A 240 1.24 12.78 14.75
C PRO A 240 0.75 13.88 15.72
N PRO A 241 -0.18 14.77 15.29
CA PRO A 241 -0.81 14.78 13.98
C PRO A 241 0.04 15.51 12.93
N ASN A 242 0.16 14.96 11.74
CA ASN A 242 0.81 15.60 10.61
C ASN A 242 0.21 15.17 9.27
N THR A 243 -0.24 16.13 8.46
CA THR A 243 -0.71 15.85 7.10
C THR A 243 0.49 15.44 6.24
N LEU A 244 0.43 14.26 5.62
CA LEU A 244 1.56 13.71 4.87
C LEU A 244 1.32 13.83 3.37
N ALA A 245 2.36 14.21 2.62
CA ALA A 245 2.52 13.87 1.22
C ALA A 245 3.47 12.67 1.14
N GLU A 246 2.96 11.49 0.79
CA GLU A 246 3.74 10.26 0.68
C GLU A 246 4.03 9.92 -0.79
N TYR A 247 5.21 9.40 -1.07
CA TYR A 247 5.58 9.06 -2.44
C TYR A 247 6.63 7.95 -2.58
N ALA A 248 6.63 7.32 -3.75
CA ALA A 248 7.63 6.38 -4.21
C ALA A 248 7.89 6.61 -5.72
N LEU A 249 9.14 6.94 -6.09
CA LEU A 249 9.49 7.40 -7.43
C LEU A 249 10.05 6.28 -8.30
N ASN A 250 9.73 6.26 -9.58
CA ASN A 250 10.24 5.33 -10.59
C ASN A 250 10.14 3.86 -10.12
N GLN A 251 8.92 3.47 -9.74
CA GLN A 251 8.59 2.13 -9.28
C GLN A 251 8.25 1.22 -10.48
N PHE A 252 7.23 0.37 -10.36
CA PHE A 252 6.85 -0.53 -11.43
C PHE A 252 6.41 0.22 -12.70
N ASN A 253 6.82 -0.26 -13.87
CA ASN A 253 6.50 0.32 -15.17
C ASN A 253 6.85 1.82 -15.31
N ASN A 254 7.95 2.24 -14.67
CA ASN A 254 8.37 3.65 -14.61
C ASN A 254 7.26 4.57 -14.11
N LEU A 255 6.47 4.13 -13.13
CA LEU A 255 5.46 4.96 -12.50
C LEU A 255 5.94 5.47 -11.15
N ASP A 256 5.66 6.74 -10.88
CA ASP A 256 5.66 7.30 -9.55
C ASP A 256 4.32 7.01 -8.89
N PHE A 257 4.35 6.67 -7.61
CA PHE A 257 3.18 6.51 -6.76
C PHE A 257 3.20 7.62 -5.72
N PHE A 258 2.08 8.28 -5.51
CA PHE A 258 1.99 9.37 -4.56
C PHE A 258 0.57 9.50 -4.00
N ASP A 259 0.49 10.06 -2.80
CA ASP A 259 -0.76 10.24 -2.08
C ASP A 259 -0.65 11.33 -1.01
N ILE A 260 -1.82 11.77 -0.54
CA ILE A 260 -1.94 12.51 0.72
C ILE A 260 -2.46 11.52 1.76
N SER A 261 -1.85 11.49 2.93
CA SER A 261 -2.23 10.56 3.99
C SER A 261 -2.58 11.27 5.28
N LEU A 262 -3.74 10.92 5.82
CA LEU A 262 -4.28 11.36 7.11
C LEU A 262 -4.31 10.21 8.13
N VAL A 263 -3.61 9.11 7.83
CA VAL A 263 -3.43 7.96 8.73
C VAL A 263 -2.64 8.37 9.98
N ASP A 264 -1.74 9.33 9.83
CA ASP A 264 -1.00 9.98 10.92
C ASP A 264 -1.65 11.32 11.36
N GLY A 265 -2.91 11.54 10.99
CA GLY A 265 -3.68 12.73 11.37
C GLY A 265 -3.52 13.91 10.41
N PHE A 266 -4.04 15.06 10.82
CA PHE A 266 -4.06 16.30 10.05
C PHE A 266 -3.60 17.46 10.93
N ASN A 267 -2.75 18.34 10.40
CA ASN A 267 -2.37 19.59 11.06
C ASN A 267 -2.51 20.80 10.14
N VAL A 268 -2.11 20.68 8.88
CA VAL A 268 -2.13 21.78 7.90
C VAL A 268 -2.72 21.29 6.58
N PRO A 269 -3.57 22.10 5.90
CA PRO A 269 -4.02 21.80 4.54
C PRO A 269 -2.87 21.59 3.57
N LEU A 270 -3.01 20.65 2.64
CA LEU A 270 -1.93 20.25 1.74
C LEU A 270 -2.45 20.01 0.32
N GLU A 271 -1.71 20.52 -0.66
CA GLU A 271 -1.79 20.10 -2.07
C GLU A 271 -0.51 19.35 -2.42
N PHE A 272 -0.66 18.28 -3.19
CA PHE A 272 0.44 17.55 -3.80
C PHE A 272 0.13 17.35 -5.28
N SER A 273 0.85 18.06 -6.14
CA SER A 273 0.57 18.10 -7.57
C SER A 273 1.84 17.89 -8.39
N PRO A 274 1.78 17.12 -9.49
CA PRO A 274 2.87 17.09 -10.46
C PRO A 274 2.98 18.47 -11.15
N THR A 275 4.20 18.93 -11.40
CA THR A 275 4.47 20.15 -12.18
C THR A 275 4.82 19.85 -13.64
N SER A 276 5.11 18.59 -13.95
CA SER A 276 5.32 18.05 -15.29
C SER A 276 4.60 16.70 -15.44
N GLY A 277 4.44 16.18 -16.67
CA GLY A 277 3.87 14.84 -16.89
C GLY A 277 2.34 14.76 -16.95
N GLY A 278 1.59 15.83 -16.69
CA GLY A 278 0.16 15.94 -17.01
C GLY A 278 -0.80 15.06 -16.18
N CYS A 279 -0.33 14.53 -15.05
CA CYS A 279 -1.13 13.71 -14.15
C CYS A 279 -1.98 14.56 -13.21
N GLN A 280 -3.01 13.96 -12.60
CA GLN A 280 -3.89 14.65 -11.66
C GLN A 280 -3.15 14.99 -10.36
N GLY A 281 -3.23 16.24 -9.92
CA GLY A 281 -2.84 16.64 -8.57
C GLY A 281 -3.93 16.38 -7.54
N ILE A 282 -3.55 16.24 -6.28
CA ILE A 282 -4.43 15.88 -5.16
C ILE A 282 -4.37 16.90 -4.05
N ARG A 283 -5.49 17.06 -3.33
CA ARG A 283 -5.65 18.14 -2.35
C ARG A 283 -6.44 17.69 -1.14
N CYS A 284 -6.06 18.19 0.02
CA CYS A 284 -6.82 18.12 1.26
C CYS A 284 -6.86 19.49 1.92
N THR A 285 -7.97 20.21 1.71
CA THR A 285 -8.09 21.64 2.06
C THR A 285 -9.24 21.98 3.00
N ALA A 286 -10.01 20.98 3.42
CA ALA A 286 -11.08 21.18 4.39
C ALA A 286 -10.54 21.65 5.75
N ASP A 287 -11.38 22.38 6.50
CA ASP A 287 -11.10 22.74 7.89
C ASP A 287 -11.30 21.54 8.83
N ILE A 288 -10.38 20.57 8.74
CA ILE A 288 -10.38 19.37 9.58
C ILE A 288 -10.10 19.74 11.04
N ASN A 289 -9.25 20.73 11.31
CA ASN A 289 -8.92 21.14 12.67
C ASN A 289 -10.13 21.75 13.39
N GLY A 290 -10.85 22.67 12.75
CA GLY A 290 -12.04 23.30 13.33
C GLY A 290 -13.20 22.34 13.50
N GLN A 291 -13.27 21.29 12.68
CA GLN A 291 -14.34 20.30 12.69
C GLN A 291 -13.95 18.98 13.38
N CYS A 292 -12.75 18.90 13.96
CA CYS A 292 -12.21 17.68 14.52
C CYS A 292 -13.12 17.09 15.62
N PRO A 293 -13.46 15.79 15.57
CA PRO A 293 -14.15 15.12 16.68
C PRO A 293 -13.38 15.30 17.98
N ASN A 294 -14.10 15.48 19.10
CA ASN A 294 -13.47 15.81 20.37
C ASN A 294 -12.47 14.74 20.84
N GLU A 295 -12.75 13.48 20.52
CA GLU A 295 -11.92 12.31 20.83
C GLU A 295 -10.59 12.31 20.08
N LEU A 296 -10.53 13.03 18.94
CA LEU A 296 -9.37 13.08 18.05
C LEU A 296 -8.59 14.40 18.14
N LYS A 297 -9.12 15.40 18.85
CA LYS A 297 -8.48 16.71 18.98
C LYS A 297 -7.10 16.59 19.64
N ALA A 298 -6.12 17.25 19.04
CA ALA A 298 -4.78 17.39 19.57
C ALA A 298 -4.33 18.86 19.49
N PRO A 299 -3.31 19.27 20.28
CA PRO A 299 -2.77 20.60 20.16
C PRO A 299 -2.27 20.89 18.74
N GLY A 300 -2.91 21.83 18.04
CA GLY A 300 -2.53 22.23 16.68
C GLY A 300 -2.94 21.26 15.56
N GLY A 301 -3.80 20.27 15.83
CA GLY A 301 -4.22 19.31 14.81
C GLY A 301 -5.37 18.38 15.21
N CYS A 302 -5.63 17.41 14.35
CA CYS A 302 -6.61 16.34 14.54
C CYS A 302 -5.92 14.98 14.32
N ASN A 303 -5.81 14.15 15.36
CA ASN A 303 -5.21 12.83 15.25
C ASN A 303 -6.10 11.86 14.47
N ASN A 304 -5.49 10.86 13.85
CA ASN A 304 -6.23 9.71 13.36
C ASN A 304 -6.66 8.80 14.54
N PRO A 305 -7.80 8.09 14.45
CA PRO A 305 -8.20 7.12 15.48
C PRO A 305 -7.16 6.04 15.77
N CYS A 306 -6.31 5.63 14.81
CA CYS A 306 -5.24 4.67 15.10
C CYS A 306 -4.24 5.23 16.12
N THR A 307 -3.84 6.50 15.97
CA THR A 307 -2.93 7.19 16.90
C THR A 307 -3.50 7.24 18.32
N VAL A 308 -4.80 7.52 18.44
CA VAL A 308 -5.49 7.70 19.73
C VAL A 308 -5.80 6.37 20.40
N PHE A 309 -6.48 5.47 19.70
CA PHE A 309 -7.04 4.26 20.29
C PHE A 309 -6.11 3.05 20.20
N LYS A 310 -5.19 3.02 19.23
CA LYS A 310 -4.19 1.95 19.04
C LYS A 310 -4.79 0.54 18.93
N THR A 311 -6.04 0.44 18.47
CA THR A 311 -6.71 -0.84 18.26
C THR A 311 -6.61 -1.28 16.82
N ASP A 312 -6.67 -2.59 16.60
CA ASP A 312 -6.56 -3.16 15.25
C ASP A 312 -7.66 -2.69 14.29
N GLN A 313 -8.85 -2.39 14.84
CA GLN A 313 -9.96 -1.77 14.09
C GLN A 313 -9.55 -0.51 13.32
N TYR A 314 -8.63 0.29 13.87
CA TYR A 314 -8.18 1.55 13.25
C TYR A 314 -6.78 1.44 12.64
N CYS A 315 -5.93 0.57 13.19
CA CYS A 315 -4.53 0.44 12.77
C CYS A 315 -4.26 -0.69 11.76
N CYS A 316 -5.21 -1.60 11.54
CA CYS A 316 -5.15 -2.62 10.50
C CYS A 316 -3.94 -3.58 10.56
N ASN A 317 -3.37 -3.84 11.74
CA ASN A 317 -2.18 -4.68 11.87
C ASN A 317 -2.45 -6.15 11.50
N SER A 318 -3.65 -6.67 11.77
CA SER A 318 -4.03 -8.05 11.45
C SER A 318 -4.53 -8.25 10.02
N GLY A 319 -4.52 -7.19 9.20
CA GLY A 319 -4.91 -7.26 7.78
C GLY A 319 -6.40 -7.17 7.48
N ASN A 320 -7.30 -7.29 8.46
CA ASN A 320 -8.74 -7.07 8.27
C ASN A 320 -9.16 -5.73 8.88
N CYS A 321 -9.38 -4.73 8.05
CA CYS A 321 -9.97 -3.47 8.48
C CYS A 321 -10.74 -2.82 7.34
N GLY A 322 -11.61 -1.88 7.70
CA GLY A 322 -12.43 -1.12 6.76
C GLY A 322 -12.75 0.26 7.32
N PRO A 323 -13.56 1.05 6.60
CA PRO A 323 -13.89 2.40 7.03
C PRO A 323 -14.67 2.39 8.36
N THR A 324 -14.27 3.29 9.25
CA THR A 324 -14.92 3.59 10.52
C THR A 324 -15.58 4.96 10.46
N ASP A 325 -16.37 5.33 11.47
CA ASP A 325 -16.99 6.66 11.50
C ASP A 325 -15.94 7.77 11.62
N TYR A 326 -14.85 7.50 12.34
CA TYR A 326 -13.71 8.42 12.43
C TYR A 326 -12.92 8.52 11.11
N SER A 327 -12.69 7.42 10.39
CA SER A 327 -12.02 7.52 9.08
C SER A 327 -12.92 8.19 8.04
N ARG A 328 -14.24 7.93 8.07
CA ARG A 328 -15.22 8.63 7.23
C ARG A 328 -15.22 10.14 7.47
N PHE A 329 -15.05 10.60 8.72
CA PHE A 329 -14.90 12.03 9.01
C PHE A 329 -13.78 12.69 8.17
N PHE A 330 -12.62 12.05 8.07
CA PHE A 330 -11.50 12.52 7.24
C PHE A 330 -11.81 12.36 5.75
N LYS A 331 -12.35 11.21 5.35
CA LYS A 331 -12.59 10.87 3.94
C LYS A 331 -13.62 11.77 3.28
N ASP A 332 -14.70 12.10 3.99
CA ASP A 332 -15.76 13.00 3.50
C ASP A 332 -15.22 14.43 3.25
N ARG A 333 -14.16 14.82 3.97
CA ARG A 333 -13.52 16.14 3.90
C ARG A 333 -12.37 16.20 2.90
N CYS A 334 -11.65 15.09 2.75
CA CYS A 334 -10.53 14.94 1.82
C CYS A 334 -10.67 13.61 1.06
N PRO A 335 -11.54 13.56 0.03
CA PRO A 335 -11.84 12.33 -0.70
C PRO A 335 -10.63 11.68 -1.38
N ASP A 336 -9.63 12.47 -1.75
CA ASP A 336 -8.40 12.01 -2.41
C ASP A 336 -7.36 11.48 -1.40
N ALA A 337 -7.55 11.66 -0.09
CA ALA A 337 -6.55 11.31 0.91
C ALA A 337 -6.83 9.95 1.57
N TYR A 338 -5.78 9.24 1.99
CA TYR A 338 -5.91 8.08 2.85
C TYR A 338 -6.51 8.49 4.19
N SER A 339 -7.63 7.87 4.56
CA SER A 339 -8.29 8.10 5.85
C SER A 339 -8.05 6.99 6.88
N TYR A 340 -7.63 5.81 6.41
CA TYR A 340 -7.22 4.65 7.21
C TYR A 340 -6.20 3.81 6.42
N PRO A 341 -5.43 2.89 7.06
CA PRO A 341 -4.30 2.22 6.43
C PRO A 341 -4.55 1.38 5.17
N LYS A 342 -5.81 1.02 4.87
CA LYS A 342 -6.19 0.20 3.70
C LYS A 342 -7.16 0.91 2.76
N ASP A 343 -7.03 2.24 2.67
CA ASP A 343 -7.84 3.12 1.81
C ASP A 343 -7.26 3.25 0.39
N ASP A 344 -6.57 2.22 -0.11
CA ASP A 344 -5.76 2.28 -1.33
C ASP A 344 -6.61 2.58 -2.57
N GLN A 345 -7.83 2.03 -2.61
CA GLN A 345 -8.69 2.03 -3.78
C GLN A 345 -8.99 3.45 -4.29
N THR A 346 -9.07 4.44 -3.41
CA THR A 346 -9.46 5.81 -3.73
C THR A 346 -8.39 6.85 -3.42
N SER A 347 -7.22 6.43 -2.93
CA SER A 347 -6.23 7.34 -2.37
C SER A 347 -4.83 7.18 -2.98
N THR A 348 -4.61 6.15 -3.81
CA THR A 348 -3.33 5.99 -4.54
C THR A 348 -3.39 6.66 -5.91
N PHE A 349 -2.47 7.58 -6.15
CA PHE A 349 -2.32 8.26 -7.44
C PHE A 349 -1.01 7.87 -8.10
N THR A 350 -1.00 7.90 -9.43
CA THR A 350 0.18 7.56 -10.23
C THR A 350 0.50 8.60 -11.27
N CYS A 351 1.78 8.76 -11.55
CA CYS A 351 2.27 9.54 -12.67
C CYS A 351 3.40 8.81 -13.39
N LEU A 352 3.71 9.20 -14.64
CA LEU A 352 4.90 8.71 -15.30
C LEU A 352 6.14 9.23 -14.56
N GLY A 353 7.10 8.35 -14.34
CA GLY A 353 8.33 8.62 -13.63
C GLY A 353 9.23 9.59 -14.38
N GLY A 354 10.04 10.32 -13.60
CA GLY A 354 10.89 11.40 -14.11
C GLY A 354 10.18 12.76 -14.17
N GLY A 355 8.95 12.85 -13.64
CA GLY A 355 8.26 14.11 -13.41
C GLY A 355 8.75 14.84 -12.16
N ASP A 356 8.47 16.14 -12.14
CA ASP A 356 8.69 17.02 -10.99
C ASP A 356 7.37 17.26 -10.25
N TYR A 357 7.46 17.67 -9.00
CA TYR A 357 6.32 17.81 -8.12
C TYR A 357 6.34 19.13 -7.36
N ARG A 358 5.16 19.54 -6.89
CA ARG A 358 4.99 20.65 -5.96
C ARG A 358 4.12 20.20 -4.79
N VAL A 359 4.58 20.53 -3.59
CA VAL A 359 3.83 20.36 -2.34
C VAL A 359 3.54 21.74 -1.78
N VAL A 360 2.27 22.09 -1.61
CA VAL A 360 1.86 23.41 -1.11
C VAL A 360 1.13 23.25 0.21
N PHE A 361 1.63 23.91 1.25
CA PHE A 361 0.95 24.04 2.53
C PHE A 361 -0.01 25.22 2.48
N CYS A 362 -1.27 25.02 2.88
CA CYS A 362 -2.36 25.99 2.73
C CYS A 362 -2.56 26.46 1.29
N PRO A 363 -2.82 25.54 0.33
CA PRO A 363 -2.93 25.86 -1.10
C PRO A 363 -4.06 26.83 -1.46
#